data_AF-A0A0S8J0A4-F1
#
_entry.id   AF-A0A0S8J0A4-F1
#
_cell.length_a   1.000
_cell.length_b   1.000
_cell.length_c   1.000
_cell.angle_alpha   90.00
_cell.angle_beta   90.00
_cell.angle_gamma   90.00
#
_symmetry.space_group_name_H-M   'P 1'
#
loop_
_entity.id
_entity.type
_entity.pdbx_description
1 polymer ?
#
loop_
_entity_poly.entity_id
_entity_poly.type
_entity_poly.pdbx_seq_one_letter_code
_entity_poly.pdbx_strand_id
1 'polypeptide(L)'
;MRRILILAIIVTTLFIFPAETETIMNFSLDEPRSGLAGNSMGDIVYDGEYIWIGTGDGLSYSSDGGETWFTYDNNNGLNSNDISALAVFDSTLWVACAYTKMIEGEPIPFGNGFNKTTNRGKEWESFIPKQVDFAGEIVYDIAFDDTRVWAACWYGGLIHGWMDNDTMIWENVFVSEAARIDYDSGLYEHLDNRFFSVVVDTFCPKDKRLKNSINDIVYDGRFLTDLMPMAFTP
;
A
#
# COMPACT_ATOMS: atom_id res chain seq x y z
N MET A 1 -9.65 -71.33 -63.47
CA MET A 1 -10.12 -69.97 -63.09
C MET A 1 -10.47 -69.95 -61.62
N ARG A 2 -9.68 -69.21 -60.81
CA ARG A 2 -10.01 -68.44 -59.58
C ARG A 2 -8.80 -68.44 -58.64
N ARG A 3 -8.17 -67.27 -58.56
CA ARG A 3 -7.10 -66.90 -57.63
C ARG A 3 -7.71 -66.62 -56.26
N ILE A 4 -7.06 -67.04 -55.17
CA ILE A 4 -7.34 -66.52 -53.83
C ILE A 4 -6.02 -65.94 -53.31
N LEU A 5 -5.96 -64.61 -53.25
CA LEU A 5 -4.89 -63.84 -52.62
C LEU A 5 -5.14 -63.86 -51.11
N ILE A 6 -4.16 -64.27 -50.31
CA ILE A 6 -4.18 -64.10 -48.85
C ILE A 6 -3.54 -62.75 -48.55
N LEU A 7 -4.32 -61.82 -48.02
CA LEU A 7 -3.87 -60.50 -47.59
C LEU A 7 -3.35 -60.61 -46.14
N ALA A 8 -2.04 -60.42 -45.93
CA ALA A 8 -1.46 -60.34 -44.60
C ALA A 8 -1.55 -58.89 -44.08
N ILE A 9 -2.26 -58.67 -42.99
CA ILE A 9 -2.36 -57.36 -42.31
C ILE A 9 -1.21 -57.30 -41.28
N ILE A 10 -0.24 -56.42 -41.52
CA ILE A 10 0.82 -56.09 -40.55
C ILE A 10 0.26 -55.02 -39.63
N VAL A 11 0.04 -55.36 -38.35
CA VAL A 11 -0.32 -54.39 -37.30
C VAL A 11 0.98 -53.86 -36.69
N THR A 12 1.34 -52.62 -37.00
CA THR A 12 2.46 -51.92 -36.35
C THR A 12 1.94 -51.20 -35.10
N THR A 13 2.38 -51.63 -33.92
CA THR A 13 2.14 -50.93 -32.65
C THR A 13 3.13 -49.77 -32.51
N LEU A 14 2.61 -48.55 -32.37
CA LEU A 14 3.39 -47.35 -32.10
C LEU A 14 3.68 -47.30 -30.58
N PHE A 15 4.94 -47.44 -30.18
CA PHE A 15 5.35 -47.18 -28.80
C PHE A 15 5.53 -45.67 -28.60
N ILE A 16 4.66 -45.06 -27.81
CA ILE A 16 4.78 -43.67 -27.38
C ILE A 16 5.59 -43.68 -26.10
N PHE A 17 6.81 -43.18 -26.14
CA PHE A 17 7.57 -42.88 -24.93
C PHE A 17 7.05 -41.56 -24.35
N PRO A 18 6.77 -41.47 -23.03
CA PRO A 18 6.50 -40.18 -22.42
C PRO A 18 7.76 -39.32 -22.53
N ALA A 19 7.65 -38.16 -23.14
CA ALA A 19 8.69 -37.15 -23.09
C ALA A 19 8.77 -36.65 -21.65
N GLU A 20 9.90 -36.86 -20.97
CA GLU A 20 10.16 -36.21 -19.70
C GLU A 20 10.23 -34.70 -19.96
N THR A 21 9.31 -33.95 -19.37
CA THR A 21 9.28 -32.50 -19.43
C THR A 21 10.47 -31.97 -18.65
N GLU A 22 11.34 -31.21 -19.31
CA GLU A 22 12.39 -30.49 -18.60
C GLU A 22 11.75 -29.49 -17.62
N THR A 23 12.14 -29.60 -16.36
CA THR A 23 11.75 -28.65 -15.32
C THR A 23 12.39 -27.31 -15.64
N ILE A 24 11.60 -26.39 -16.19
CA ILE A 24 12.02 -25.00 -16.37
C ILE A 24 12.15 -24.41 -14.96
N MET A 25 13.37 -24.01 -14.56
CA MET A 25 13.54 -23.20 -13.36
C MET A 25 12.90 -21.84 -13.61
N ASN A 26 11.64 -21.68 -13.18
CA ASN A 26 11.01 -20.37 -13.09
C ASN A 26 11.74 -19.58 -12.00
N PHE A 27 12.66 -18.70 -12.38
CA PHE A 27 13.05 -17.61 -11.49
C PHE A 27 11.85 -16.65 -11.41
N SER A 28 11.15 -16.67 -10.29
CA SER A 28 10.29 -15.54 -9.93
C SER A 28 11.20 -14.33 -9.71
N LEU A 29 10.99 -13.24 -10.44
CA LEU A 29 11.73 -11.99 -10.26
C LEU A 29 11.21 -11.19 -9.05
N ASP A 30 10.22 -11.70 -8.33
CA ASP A 30 9.47 -10.97 -7.28
C ASP A 30 9.97 -11.24 -5.85
N GLU A 31 11.09 -11.94 -5.67
CA GLU A 31 11.63 -12.22 -4.34
C GLU A 31 12.29 -10.98 -3.72
N PRO A 32 12.05 -10.70 -2.42
CA PRO A 32 12.67 -9.56 -1.76
C PRO A 32 14.17 -9.79 -1.55
N ARG A 33 14.97 -8.74 -1.73
CA ARG A 33 16.41 -8.80 -1.48
C ARG A 33 16.73 -8.72 0.00
N SER A 34 17.81 -9.34 0.45
CA SER A 34 18.24 -9.23 1.85
C SER A 34 18.77 -7.84 2.18
N GLY A 35 18.51 -7.38 3.41
CA GLY A 35 18.97 -6.12 3.98
C GLY A 35 17.88 -5.05 4.08
N LEU A 36 18.11 -4.09 4.97
CA LEU A 36 17.32 -2.85 5.06
C LEU A 36 17.63 -1.97 3.84
N ALA A 37 16.60 -1.38 3.26
CA ALA A 37 16.68 -0.70 1.97
C ALA A 37 17.45 0.63 2.02
N GLY A 38 17.23 1.42 3.07
CA GLY A 38 17.80 2.75 3.22
C GLY A 38 17.83 3.20 4.68
N ASN A 39 18.47 4.34 4.91
CA ASN A 39 18.61 4.97 6.23
C ASN A 39 17.65 6.16 6.44
N SER A 40 16.87 6.52 5.42
CA SER A 40 15.75 7.45 5.52
C SER A 40 14.47 6.63 5.65
N MET A 41 13.89 6.60 6.84
CA MET A 41 12.63 5.90 7.10
C MET A 41 11.49 6.90 7.04
N GLY A 42 10.57 6.70 6.11
CA GLY A 42 9.37 7.52 5.94
C GLY A 42 8.24 7.10 6.87
N ASP A 43 8.07 5.79 7.07
CA ASP A 43 6.97 5.25 7.88
C ASP A 43 7.27 3.82 8.40
N ILE A 44 6.57 3.40 9.44
CA ILE A 44 6.69 2.08 10.07
C ILE A 44 5.32 1.57 10.54
N VAL A 45 5.00 0.32 10.18
CA VAL A 45 3.76 -0.35 10.58
C VAL A 45 4.04 -1.80 10.99
N TYR A 46 3.14 -2.37 11.79
CA TYR A 46 3.19 -3.77 12.20
C TYR A 46 1.88 -4.46 11.82
N ASP A 47 1.97 -5.58 11.10
CA ASP A 47 0.79 -6.30 10.57
C ASP A 47 0.34 -7.49 11.43
N GLY A 48 0.86 -7.59 12.65
CA GLY A 48 0.65 -8.74 13.53
C GLY A 48 1.65 -9.87 13.33
N GLU A 49 2.47 -9.85 12.28
CA GLU A 49 3.55 -10.80 12.05
C GLU A 49 4.86 -10.08 11.68
N TYR A 50 4.82 -9.17 10.71
CA TYR A 50 5.99 -8.46 10.20
C TYR A 50 5.96 -6.98 10.60
N ILE A 51 7.15 -6.47 10.91
CA ILE A 51 7.44 -5.04 10.96
C ILE A 51 7.75 -4.62 9.52
N TRP A 52 7.03 -3.64 9.00
CA TRP A 52 7.26 -3.06 7.68
C TRP A 52 7.79 -1.63 7.84
N ILE A 53 8.82 -1.27 7.09
CA ILE A 53 9.47 0.04 7.08
C ILE A 53 9.50 0.56 5.65
N GLY A 54 8.86 1.70 5.43
CA GLY A 54 8.97 2.45 4.19
C GLY A 54 10.25 3.28 4.21
N THR A 55 11.07 3.15 3.19
CA THR A 55 12.31 3.94 3.04
C THR A 55 12.32 4.69 1.71
N GLY A 56 13.32 5.55 1.52
CA GLY A 56 13.56 6.18 0.22
C GLY A 56 14.05 5.23 -0.89
N ASP A 57 14.44 4.00 -0.55
CA ASP A 57 15.06 3.01 -1.47
C ASP A 57 14.36 1.63 -1.44
N GLY A 58 13.15 1.57 -0.90
CA GLY A 58 12.28 0.39 -0.90
C GLY A 58 11.48 0.20 0.38
N LEU A 59 10.62 -0.83 0.36
CA LEU A 59 9.86 -1.30 1.51
C LEU A 59 10.59 -2.48 2.15
N SER A 60 11.11 -2.29 3.35
CA SER A 60 11.76 -3.35 4.10
C SER A 60 10.80 -4.01 5.09
N TYR A 61 11.01 -5.29 5.38
CA TYR A 61 10.30 -5.98 6.44
C TYR A 61 11.20 -6.90 7.26
N SER A 62 10.76 -7.16 8.49
CA SER A 62 11.39 -8.10 9.42
C SER A 62 10.32 -8.94 10.12
N SER A 63 10.59 -10.23 10.24
CA SER A 63 9.73 -11.22 10.93
C SER A 63 10.29 -11.68 12.28
N ASP A 64 11.49 -11.22 12.65
CA ASP A 64 12.25 -11.65 13.83
C ASP A 64 12.55 -10.49 14.79
N GLY A 65 11.71 -9.46 14.78
CA GLY A 65 11.85 -8.32 15.68
C GLY A 65 12.97 -7.35 15.29
N GLY A 66 13.38 -7.37 14.03
CA GLY A 66 14.39 -6.47 13.46
C GLY A 66 15.81 -7.03 13.44
N GLU A 67 16.01 -8.33 13.70
CA GLU A 67 17.32 -8.98 13.61
C GLU A 67 17.76 -9.16 12.15
N THR A 68 16.82 -9.55 11.29
CA THR A 68 17.03 -9.65 9.84
C THR A 68 15.98 -8.85 9.06
N TRP A 69 16.38 -8.40 7.88
CA TRP A 69 15.57 -7.56 7.01
C TRP A 69 15.58 -8.08 5.57
N PHE A 70 14.45 -7.90 4.90
CA PHE A 70 14.25 -8.16 3.48
C PHE A 70 13.55 -6.96 2.85
N THR A 71 13.79 -6.69 1.56
CA THR A 71 13.32 -5.47 0.90
C THR A 71 12.66 -5.75 -0.44
N TYR A 72 11.49 -5.15 -0.63
CA TYR A 72 10.83 -4.95 -1.91
C TYR A 72 11.17 -3.56 -2.50
N ASP A 73 11.33 -3.50 -3.81
CA ASP A 73 11.61 -2.33 -4.61
C ASP A 73 10.87 -2.42 -5.96
N ASN A 74 11.15 -1.48 -6.87
CA ASN A 74 10.46 -1.39 -8.15
C ASN A 74 10.81 -2.50 -9.16
N ASN A 75 11.73 -3.41 -8.83
CA ASN A 75 12.05 -4.57 -9.64
C ASN A 75 11.37 -5.85 -9.17
N ASN A 76 10.76 -5.85 -7.98
CA ASN A 76 10.21 -7.06 -7.36
C ASN A 76 8.90 -6.81 -6.59
N GLY A 77 8.07 -5.86 -7.02
CA GLY A 77 6.67 -5.78 -6.59
C GLY A 77 6.09 -4.37 -6.42
N LEU A 78 6.92 -3.33 -6.31
CA LEU A 78 6.45 -1.97 -6.04
C LEU A 78 6.42 -1.10 -7.30
N ASN A 79 5.64 -0.02 -7.27
CA ASN A 79 5.61 0.97 -8.35
C ASN A 79 6.90 1.82 -8.36
N SER A 80 7.47 2.07 -7.18
CA SER A 80 8.68 2.86 -6.98
C SER A 80 9.43 2.44 -5.72
N ASN A 81 10.64 2.95 -5.56
CA ASN A 81 11.48 2.69 -4.40
C ASN A 81 11.21 3.66 -3.25
N ASP A 82 10.79 4.89 -3.54
CA ASP A 82 10.54 5.88 -2.50
C ASP A 82 9.15 5.66 -1.90
N ILE A 83 9.11 5.22 -0.64
CA ILE A 83 7.88 4.87 0.08
C ILE A 83 7.45 6.03 0.96
N SER A 84 6.31 6.63 0.64
CA SER A 84 5.87 7.88 1.28
C SER A 84 4.88 7.69 2.42
N ALA A 85 4.12 6.59 2.42
CA ALA A 85 3.19 6.25 3.49
C ALA A 85 2.87 4.75 3.49
N LEU A 86 2.60 4.21 4.68
CA LEU A 86 2.16 2.84 4.89
C LEU A 86 0.89 2.82 5.73
N ALA A 87 0.03 1.84 5.50
CA ALA A 87 -1.02 1.52 6.46
C ALA A 87 -1.39 0.05 6.41
N VAL A 88 -1.77 -0.49 7.57
CA VAL A 88 -2.24 -1.85 7.71
C VAL A 88 -3.66 -1.87 8.28
N PHE A 89 -4.50 -2.73 7.69
CA PHE A 89 -5.77 -3.14 8.27
C PHE A 89 -5.89 -4.66 8.17
N ASP A 90 -6.05 -5.32 9.31
CA ASP A 90 -5.90 -6.77 9.47
C ASP A 90 -4.58 -7.28 8.87
N SER A 91 -4.62 -8.08 7.80
CA SER A 91 -3.46 -8.58 7.07
C SER A 91 -3.22 -7.86 5.74
N THR A 92 -3.97 -6.79 5.47
CA THR A 92 -3.85 -6.01 4.23
C THR A 92 -2.91 -4.85 4.48
N LEU A 93 -1.79 -4.84 3.76
CA LEU A 93 -0.84 -3.73 3.74
C LEU A 93 -1.06 -2.91 2.47
N TRP A 94 -1.16 -1.59 2.66
CA TRP A 94 -1.08 -0.61 1.58
C TRP A 94 0.21 0.19 1.68
N VAL A 95 0.78 0.48 0.53
CA VAL A 95 2.08 1.13 0.35
C VAL A 95 1.88 2.25 -0.65
N ALA A 96 2.05 3.50 -0.24
CA ALA A 96 2.12 4.61 -1.19
C ALA A 96 3.56 4.79 -1.70
N CYS A 97 3.69 4.94 -3.01
CA CYS A 97 4.96 5.13 -3.69
C CYS A 97 5.08 6.56 -4.22
N ALA A 98 6.30 7.08 -4.23
CA ALA A 98 6.69 8.36 -4.80
C ALA A 98 7.94 8.20 -5.66
N TYR A 99 8.36 9.25 -6.34
CA TYR A 99 9.71 9.36 -6.91
C TYR A 99 10.08 10.82 -7.11
N THR A 100 11.38 11.09 -7.25
CA THR A 100 11.88 12.42 -7.60
C THR A 100 12.36 12.43 -9.04
N LYS A 101 11.96 13.46 -9.79
CA LYS A 101 12.40 13.71 -11.17
C LYS A 101 13.11 15.06 -11.25
N MET A 102 14.26 15.09 -11.92
CA MET A 102 14.97 16.34 -12.20
C MET A 102 14.32 17.07 -13.38
N ILE A 103 13.84 18.28 -13.16
CA ILE A 103 13.27 19.16 -14.20
C ILE A 103 14.01 20.50 -14.13
N GLU A 104 14.69 20.88 -15.22
CA GLU A 104 15.48 22.11 -15.29
C GLU A 104 16.55 22.26 -14.19
N GLY A 105 17.04 21.13 -13.65
CA GLY A 105 18.03 21.11 -12.58
C GLY A 105 17.43 21.11 -11.17
N GLU A 106 16.11 21.20 -11.03
CA GLU A 106 15.40 21.14 -9.77
C GLU A 106 14.81 19.74 -9.50
N PRO A 107 14.94 19.20 -8.27
CA PRO A 107 14.29 17.95 -7.89
C PRO A 107 12.81 18.19 -7.64
N ILE A 108 11.95 17.58 -8.46
CA ILE A 108 10.50 17.67 -8.34
C ILE A 108 9.97 16.31 -7.86
N PRO A 109 9.25 16.25 -6.73
CA PRO A 109 8.67 15.01 -6.26
C PRO A 109 7.35 14.71 -6.97
N PHE A 110 7.08 13.43 -7.21
CA PHE A 110 5.90 12.90 -7.89
C PHE A 110 5.27 11.80 -7.04
N GLY A 111 3.93 11.70 -7.07
CA GLY A 111 3.24 10.49 -6.65
C GLY A 111 3.45 9.36 -7.66
N ASN A 112 3.34 8.11 -7.22
CA ASN A 112 3.37 6.93 -8.08
C ASN A 112 2.42 5.83 -7.58
N GLY A 113 1.22 6.24 -7.17
CA GLY A 113 0.17 5.32 -6.79
C GLY A 113 0.44 4.52 -5.52
N PHE A 114 -0.21 3.38 -5.48
CA PHE A 114 -0.24 2.45 -4.36
C PHE A 114 0.13 1.05 -4.82
N ASN A 115 0.72 0.29 -3.89
CA ASN A 115 0.79 -1.16 -3.94
C ASN A 115 0.03 -1.75 -2.75
N LYS A 116 -0.64 -2.88 -2.95
CA LYS A 116 -1.40 -3.59 -1.93
C LYS A 116 -0.98 -5.05 -1.89
N THR A 117 -0.86 -5.60 -0.70
CA THR A 117 -0.73 -7.04 -0.49
C THR A 117 -1.66 -7.50 0.63
N THR A 118 -2.26 -8.68 0.46
CA THR A 118 -3.11 -9.36 1.46
C THR A 118 -2.44 -10.62 2.00
N ASN A 119 -1.26 -10.96 1.49
CA ASN A 119 -0.54 -12.20 1.75
C ASN A 119 0.94 -11.96 2.11
N ARG A 120 1.22 -10.81 2.73
CA ARG A 120 2.53 -10.39 3.25
C ARG A 120 3.63 -10.37 2.19
N GLY A 121 3.32 -9.78 1.04
CA GLY A 121 4.29 -9.51 -0.03
C GLY A 121 4.57 -10.69 -0.96
N LYS A 122 3.80 -11.79 -0.85
CA LYS A 122 3.89 -12.88 -1.84
C LYS A 122 3.32 -12.47 -3.19
N GLU A 123 2.27 -11.65 -3.18
CA GLU A 123 1.67 -11.05 -4.36
C GLU A 123 1.36 -9.58 -4.08
N TRP A 124 1.45 -8.77 -5.13
CA TRP A 124 1.23 -7.33 -5.10
C TRP A 124 0.21 -6.91 -6.16
N GLU A 125 -0.74 -6.08 -5.77
CA GLU A 125 -1.63 -5.36 -6.67
C GLU A 125 -1.18 -3.90 -6.76
N SER A 126 -1.23 -3.31 -7.97
CA SER A 126 -0.83 -1.92 -8.22
C SER A 126 -2.04 -1.07 -8.60
N PHE A 127 -2.12 0.14 -8.03
CA PHE A 127 -3.15 1.13 -8.31
C PHE A 127 -2.51 2.50 -8.55
N ILE A 128 -2.73 3.09 -9.73
CA ILE A 128 -2.20 4.42 -10.08
C ILE A 128 -3.38 5.32 -10.49
N PRO A 129 -4.22 5.76 -9.54
CA PRO A 129 -5.28 6.71 -9.85
C PRO A 129 -4.67 8.10 -10.11
N LYS A 130 -5.37 8.92 -10.90
CA LYS A 130 -4.87 10.22 -11.38
C LYS A 130 -4.49 11.21 -10.28
N GLN A 131 -4.97 11.00 -9.04
CA GLN A 131 -4.75 11.87 -7.90
C GLN A 131 -3.38 11.67 -7.24
N VAL A 132 -2.62 10.66 -7.67
CA VAL A 132 -1.35 10.24 -7.06
C VAL A 132 -0.33 9.83 -8.14
N ASP A 133 -0.41 10.45 -9.33
CA ASP A 133 0.40 10.09 -10.51
C ASP A 133 0.99 11.34 -11.18
N PHE A 134 1.23 12.39 -10.41
CA PHE A 134 1.80 13.62 -10.93
C PHE A 134 2.69 14.37 -9.93
N ALA A 135 3.31 15.44 -10.43
CA ALA A 135 4.17 16.32 -9.65
C ALA A 135 3.43 16.84 -8.43
N GLY A 136 3.98 16.62 -7.25
CA GLY A 136 3.44 17.01 -5.95
C GLY A 136 2.17 16.25 -5.51
N GLU A 137 1.74 15.22 -6.23
CA GLU A 137 0.62 14.36 -5.82
C GLU A 137 1.06 13.22 -4.88
N ILE A 138 1.91 13.56 -3.91
CA ILE A 138 2.46 12.60 -2.95
C ILE A 138 1.40 12.29 -1.89
N VAL A 139 1.27 11.01 -1.53
CA VAL A 139 0.48 10.55 -0.39
C VAL A 139 1.32 10.64 0.88
N TYR A 140 0.83 11.36 1.88
CA TYR A 140 1.52 11.56 3.16
C TYR A 140 1.00 10.64 4.27
N ASP A 141 -0.21 10.14 4.14
CA ASP A 141 -0.84 9.31 5.17
C ASP A 141 -1.97 8.48 4.56
N ILE A 142 -2.21 7.30 5.12
CA ILE A 142 -3.24 6.36 4.68
C ILE A 142 -4.01 5.88 5.91
N ALA A 143 -5.34 5.83 5.80
CA ALA A 143 -6.20 5.28 6.84
C ALA A 143 -7.28 4.38 6.24
N PHE A 144 -7.89 3.54 7.06
CA PHE A 144 -8.94 2.63 6.64
C PHE A 144 -10.22 2.85 7.44
N ASP A 145 -11.35 2.64 6.79
CA ASP A 145 -12.56 2.11 7.43
C ASP A 145 -12.84 0.69 6.94
N ASP A 146 -13.88 0.05 7.47
CA ASP A 146 -14.27 -1.32 7.14
C ASP A 146 -14.46 -1.59 5.62
N THR A 147 -14.66 -0.54 4.81
CA THR A 147 -15.00 -0.65 3.39
C THR A 147 -14.13 0.18 2.46
N ARG A 148 -13.32 1.10 2.98
CA ARG A 148 -12.58 2.09 2.18
C ARG A 148 -11.16 2.28 2.68
N VAL A 149 -10.30 2.61 1.73
CA VAL A 149 -8.99 3.20 1.98
C VAL A 149 -9.10 4.71 1.79
N TRP A 150 -8.50 5.48 2.68
CA TRP A 150 -8.41 6.93 2.63
C TRP A 150 -6.94 7.33 2.51
N ALA A 151 -6.65 8.36 1.74
CA ALA A 151 -5.30 8.88 1.59
C ALA A 151 -5.30 10.41 1.64
N ALA A 152 -4.39 10.96 2.44
CA ALA A 152 -4.10 12.38 2.48
C ALA A 152 -2.97 12.68 1.48
N CYS A 153 -3.31 13.38 0.40
CA CYS A 153 -2.34 13.75 -0.62
C CYS A 153 -2.14 15.27 -0.65
N TRP A 154 -0.98 15.69 -1.16
CA TRP A 154 -0.67 17.12 -1.30
C TRP A 154 -1.42 17.76 -2.47
N TYR A 155 -0.91 17.76 -3.71
CA TYR A 155 -1.73 18.24 -4.84
C TYR A 155 -2.87 17.30 -5.21
N GLY A 156 -2.78 16.03 -4.80
CA GLY A 156 -3.81 15.03 -5.03
C GLY A 156 -5.11 15.23 -4.24
N GLY A 157 -5.10 16.06 -3.19
CA GLY A 157 -6.26 16.25 -2.31
C GLY A 157 -6.47 15.12 -1.30
N LEU A 158 -7.57 15.22 -0.55
CA LEU A 158 -8.06 14.11 0.25
C LEU A 158 -8.82 13.16 -0.67
N ILE A 159 -8.45 11.88 -0.69
CA ILE A 159 -9.11 10.87 -1.53
C ILE A 159 -9.57 9.67 -0.70
N HIS A 160 -10.57 8.96 -1.21
CA HIS A 160 -10.87 7.61 -0.75
C HIS A 160 -11.09 6.66 -1.93
N GLY A 161 -10.76 5.40 -1.70
CA GLY A 161 -10.93 4.32 -2.64
C GLY A 161 -11.79 3.18 -2.07
N TRP A 162 -12.56 2.53 -2.94
CA TRP A 162 -13.36 1.36 -2.60
C TRP A 162 -13.52 0.43 -3.81
N MET A 163 -13.83 -0.83 -3.53
CA MET A 163 -14.11 -1.81 -4.57
C MET A 163 -15.57 -1.72 -5.04
N ASP A 164 -15.76 -1.58 -6.35
CA ASP A 164 -17.05 -1.73 -7.02
C ASP A 164 -16.91 -2.76 -8.15
N ASN A 165 -17.61 -3.89 -8.05
CA ASN A 165 -17.57 -4.99 -9.02
C ASN A 165 -16.14 -5.37 -9.46
N ASP A 166 -15.27 -5.69 -8.49
CA ASP A 166 -13.84 -6.04 -8.69
C ASP A 166 -12.96 -4.93 -9.28
N THR A 167 -13.47 -3.70 -9.37
CA THR A 167 -12.71 -2.52 -9.80
C THR A 167 -12.49 -1.58 -8.62
N MET A 168 -11.25 -1.15 -8.40
CA MET A 168 -10.96 -0.11 -7.43
C MET A 168 -11.34 1.26 -8.01
N ILE A 169 -12.24 1.98 -7.34
CA ILE A 169 -12.65 3.35 -7.68
C ILE A 169 -11.99 4.31 -6.71
N TRP A 170 -11.62 5.51 -7.18
CA TRP A 170 -11.01 6.57 -6.38
C TRP A 170 -11.70 7.91 -6.61
N GLU A 171 -12.06 8.59 -5.53
CA GLU A 171 -12.71 9.91 -5.58
C GLU A 171 -12.04 10.90 -4.61
N ASN A 172 -12.07 12.17 -4.99
CA ASN A 172 -11.67 13.28 -4.14
C ASN A 172 -12.80 13.69 -3.19
N VAL A 173 -12.43 14.10 -1.98
CA VAL A 173 -13.31 14.74 -1.01
C VAL A 173 -12.90 16.20 -0.86
N PHE A 174 -13.80 17.10 -1.26
CA PHE A 174 -13.55 18.54 -1.21
C PHE A 174 -14.20 19.17 0.02
N VAL A 175 -13.45 20.06 0.68
CA VAL A 175 -13.95 20.83 1.83
C VAL A 175 -14.93 21.93 1.44
N SER A 176 -14.93 22.33 0.16
CA SER A 176 -15.83 23.33 -0.40
C SER A 176 -15.94 23.22 -1.92
N GLU A 177 -16.92 23.89 -2.52
CA GLU A 177 -17.01 24.00 -3.98
C GLU A 177 -15.84 24.80 -4.57
N ALA A 178 -15.32 25.80 -3.86
CA ALA A 178 -14.15 26.55 -4.29
C ALA A 178 -12.90 25.66 -4.39
N ALA A 179 -12.71 24.79 -3.39
CA ALA A 179 -11.63 23.79 -3.38
C ALA A 179 -11.75 22.84 -4.59
N ARG A 180 -12.96 22.35 -4.87
CA ARG A 180 -13.21 21.52 -6.07
C ARG A 180 -12.85 22.25 -7.36
N ILE A 181 -13.29 23.50 -7.52
CA ILE A 181 -13.01 24.30 -8.71
C ILE A 181 -11.51 24.54 -8.88
N ASP A 182 -10.78 24.85 -7.80
CA ASP A 182 -9.33 25.04 -7.83
C ASP A 182 -8.62 23.75 -8.28
N TYR A 183 -8.99 22.60 -7.71
CA TYR A 183 -8.47 21.29 -8.11
C TYR A 183 -8.75 20.98 -9.60
N ASP A 184 -10.01 21.14 -10.03
CA ASP A 184 -10.43 20.88 -11.42
C ASP A 184 -9.72 21.81 -12.43
N SER A 185 -9.32 23.01 -12.00
CA SER A 185 -8.58 23.97 -12.83
C SER A 185 -7.10 23.61 -12.98
N GLY A 186 -6.54 22.82 -12.06
CA GLY A 186 -5.12 22.49 -11.99
C GLY A 186 -4.20 23.69 -11.68
N LEU A 187 -4.77 24.83 -11.23
CA LEU A 187 -4.02 26.05 -10.91
C LEU A 187 -3.43 26.02 -9.49
N TYR A 188 -4.07 25.31 -8.56
CA TYR A 188 -3.64 25.15 -7.17
C TYR A 188 -3.37 26.50 -6.47
N GLU A 189 -4.21 27.49 -6.75
CA GLU A 189 -4.10 28.85 -6.21
C GLU A 189 -4.44 28.89 -4.71
N HIS A 190 -5.11 27.85 -4.22
CA HIS A 190 -5.52 27.70 -2.84
C HIS A 190 -4.78 26.56 -2.14
N LEU A 191 -4.75 26.63 -0.81
CA LEU A 191 -4.07 25.64 0.05
C LEU A 191 -5.04 24.63 0.66
N ASP A 192 -6.33 24.73 0.35
CA ASP A 192 -7.43 23.95 0.93
C ASP A 192 -7.57 22.54 0.36
N ASN A 193 -6.78 22.20 -0.68
CA ASN A 193 -6.65 20.85 -1.22
C ASN A 193 -5.37 20.12 -0.79
N ARG A 194 -4.63 20.62 0.21
CA ARG A 194 -3.33 20.05 0.61
C ARG A 194 -3.45 19.34 1.96
N PHE A 195 -3.42 18.02 1.93
CA PHE A 195 -3.57 17.18 3.12
C PHE A 195 -2.28 16.44 3.42
N PHE A 196 -1.97 16.31 4.72
CA PHE A 196 -0.75 15.67 5.21
C PHE A 196 -1.01 14.53 6.17
N SER A 197 -2.24 14.40 6.68
CA SER A 197 -2.64 13.30 7.56
C SER A 197 -4.13 13.04 7.42
N VAL A 198 -4.51 11.78 7.58
CA VAL A 198 -5.90 11.34 7.62
C VAL A 198 -6.06 10.31 8.73
N VAL A 199 -7.15 10.44 9.49
CA VAL A 199 -7.57 9.43 10.46
C VAL A 199 -9.04 9.18 10.27
N VAL A 200 -9.43 7.92 10.33
CA VAL A 200 -10.83 7.52 10.24
C VAL A 200 -11.26 6.98 11.59
N ASP A 201 -12.36 7.51 12.11
CA ASP A 201 -12.97 7.01 13.33
C ASP A 201 -13.95 5.89 12.97
N THR A 202 -13.50 4.64 13.13
CA THR A 202 -14.34 3.44 12.94
C THR A 202 -15.18 3.13 14.17
N PHE A 203 -14.95 3.83 15.29
CA PHE A 203 -15.79 3.71 16.47
C PHE A 203 -17.05 4.56 16.28
N CYS A 204 -18.18 3.89 16.07
CA CYS A 204 -19.46 4.48 16.44
C CYS A 204 -19.72 4.11 17.90
N PRO A 205 -19.31 4.94 18.90
CA PRO A 205 -19.67 4.62 20.27
C PRO A 205 -21.19 4.69 20.35
N LYS A 206 -21.81 3.58 20.77
CA LYS A 206 -23.26 3.53 21.05
C LYS A 206 -23.71 4.65 22.00
N ASP A 207 -22.76 5.22 22.76
CA ASP A 207 -22.92 6.41 23.57
C ASP A 207 -21.86 7.46 23.17
N LYS A 208 -22.26 8.51 22.43
CA LYS A 208 -21.39 9.65 22.10
C LYS A 208 -20.76 10.24 23.38
N ARG A 209 -19.50 9.91 23.68
CA ARG A 209 -18.65 10.71 24.55
C ARG A 209 -17.82 11.62 23.65
N LEU A 210 -18.05 12.92 23.77
CA LEU A 210 -17.34 13.94 23.00
C LEU A 210 -15.85 13.89 23.34
N LYS A 211 -15.00 13.82 22.32
CA LYS A 211 -13.54 13.87 22.40
C LYS A 211 -13.12 15.27 22.92
N ASN A 212 -13.05 15.40 24.25
CA ASN A 212 -12.47 16.49 25.06
C ASN A 212 -12.71 16.28 26.58
N SER A 213 -13.07 15.06 27.02
CA SER A 213 -13.03 14.74 28.45
C SER A 213 -11.58 14.46 28.86
N ILE A 214 -11.11 15.04 29.95
CA ILE A 214 -9.74 14.94 30.51
C ILE A 214 -9.29 13.49 30.81
N ASN A 215 -10.17 12.50 30.60
CA ASN A 215 -9.98 11.11 30.98
C ASN A 215 -9.35 10.24 29.87
N ASP A 216 -9.12 10.77 28.66
CA ASP A 216 -8.60 9.98 27.51
C ASP A 216 -7.08 10.07 27.31
N ILE A 217 -6.34 10.71 28.23
CA ILE A 217 -4.87 10.72 28.20
C ILE A 217 -4.35 9.69 29.20
N VAL A 218 -3.65 8.66 28.69
CA VAL A 218 -3.01 7.62 29.50
C VAL A 218 -1.50 7.81 29.44
N TYR A 219 -0.84 7.83 30.60
CA TYR A 219 0.61 7.78 30.72
C TYR A 219 1.00 6.60 31.60
N ASP A 220 1.89 5.74 31.12
CA ASP A 220 2.39 4.57 31.85
C ASP A 220 1.28 3.68 32.45
N GLY A 221 0.21 3.45 31.66
CA GLY A 221 -0.93 2.61 32.05
C GLY A 221 -1.85 3.19 33.12
N ARG A 222 -1.71 4.47 33.51
CA ARG A 222 -2.57 5.14 34.51
C ARG A 222 -3.36 6.29 33.89
N PHE A 223 -4.60 6.45 34.33
CA PHE A 223 -5.42 7.60 33.96
C PHE A 223 -4.99 8.83 34.77
N LEU A 224 -4.89 9.99 34.11
CA LEU A 224 -4.55 11.26 34.76
C LEU A 224 -5.54 11.67 35.88
N THR A 225 -6.75 11.11 35.90
CA THR A 225 -7.73 11.30 36.97
C THR A 225 -7.35 10.67 38.30
N ASP A 226 -6.41 9.71 38.31
CA ASP A 226 -5.95 9.03 39.52
C ASP A 226 -4.86 9.83 40.25
N LEU A 227 -4.38 10.93 39.66
CA LEU A 227 -3.57 11.91 40.35
C LEU A 227 -4.49 12.76 41.23
N MET A 228 -4.48 12.48 42.53
CA MET A 228 -5.18 13.30 43.52
C MET A 228 -4.91 14.80 43.28
N PRO A 229 -5.92 15.68 43.42
CA PRO A 229 -5.66 17.11 43.37
C PRO A 229 -4.68 17.46 44.48
N MET A 230 -3.50 17.99 44.12
CA MET A 230 -2.68 18.73 45.06
C MET A 230 -3.56 19.83 45.64
N ALA A 231 -3.89 19.70 46.93
CA ALA A 231 -4.62 20.72 47.66
C ALA A 231 -3.77 21.99 47.65
N PHE A 232 -4.13 22.94 46.79
CA PHE A 232 -3.74 24.32 46.98
C PHE A 232 -4.58 24.85 48.14
N THR A 233 -4.00 24.85 49.34
CA THR A 233 -4.49 25.70 50.42
C THR A 233 -4.21 27.16 50.06
N PRO A 234 -5.14 28.08 50.37
CA PRO A 234 -5.10 29.48 49.95
C PRO A 234 -3.88 30.27 50.46
#